data_AF-A0A843GFN4-F1
#
_entry.id   AF-A0A843GFN4-F1
#
_cell.length_a   1.000
_cell.length_b   1.000
_cell.length_c   1.000
_cell.angle_alpha   90.00
_cell.angle_beta   90.00
_cell.angle_gamma   90.00
#
_symmetry.space_group_name_H-M   'P 1'
#
loop_
_entity.id
_entity.type
_entity.pdbx_description
1 polymer ?
#
loop_
_entity_poly.entity_id
_entity_poly.type
_entity_poly.pdbx_seq_one_letter_code
_entity_poly.pdbx_strand_id
1 'polypeptide(L)'
;MVSLNEAINIAKQNNKGLVIEEVMESEKEYIFPVMTPNGIDGSTFYCKVDKESGDYGTFDFWKEILTNPDFNKTEETIKRIG
;
A
#
# COMPACT_ATOMS: atom_id res chain seq x y z
N MET A 1 -3.75 12.13 -12.94
CA MET A 1 -3.63 11.92 -11.49
C MET A 1 -4.79 11.06 -11.04
N VAL A 2 -4.48 9.93 -10.43
CA VAL A 2 -5.42 8.92 -9.96
C VAL A 2 -6.03 9.39 -8.64
N SER A 3 -7.34 9.33 -8.53
CA SER A 3 -8.03 9.63 -7.27
C SER A 3 -7.94 8.48 -6.28
N LEU A 4 -8.17 8.78 -4.99
CA LEU A 4 -8.25 7.76 -3.93
C LEU A 4 -9.24 6.64 -4.26
N ASN A 5 -10.42 6.97 -4.81
CA ASN A 5 -11.42 5.97 -5.18
C ASN A 5 -10.96 5.06 -6.32
N GLU A 6 -10.26 5.62 -7.31
CA GLU A 6 -9.68 4.84 -8.40
C GLU A 6 -8.56 3.92 -7.88
N ALA A 7 -7.69 4.43 -7.01
CA ALA A 7 -6.63 3.63 -6.39
C ALA A 7 -7.19 2.49 -5.52
N ILE A 8 -8.23 2.74 -4.73
CA ILE A 8 -8.95 1.69 -3.97
C ILE A 8 -9.51 0.64 -4.92
N ASN A 9 -10.09 1.04 -6.05
CA ASN A 9 -10.63 0.09 -7.03
C ASN A 9 -9.53 -0.76 -7.67
N ILE A 10 -8.39 -0.15 -8.04
CA ILE A 10 -7.21 -0.85 -8.57
C ILE A 10 -6.69 -1.85 -7.54
N ALA A 11 -6.53 -1.43 -6.28
CA ALA A 11 -6.08 -2.30 -5.20
C ALA A 11 -7.03 -3.48 -4.97
N LYS A 12 -8.35 -3.24 -4.95
CA LYS A 12 -9.37 -4.30 -4.80
C LYS A 12 -9.42 -5.27 -5.99
N GLN A 13 -9.20 -4.77 -7.21
CA GLN A 13 -9.19 -5.60 -8.42
C GLN A 13 -8.00 -6.56 -8.46
N ASN A 14 -6.84 -6.11 -7.97
CA ASN A 14 -5.62 -6.93 -7.90
C ASN A 14 -5.59 -7.85 -6.67
N ASN A 15 -6.26 -7.47 -5.57
CA ASN A 15 -6.31 -8.21 -4.31
C ASN A 15 -7.70 -8.81 -4.04
N LYS A 16 -8.33 -9.44 -5.04
CA LYS A 16 -9.70 -9.96 -4.90
C LYS A 16 -9.82 -10.93 -3.73
N GLY A 17 -10.79 -10.65 -2.86
CA GLY A 17 -11.05 -11.47 -1.67
C GLY A 17 -10.19 -11.12 -0.47
N LEU A 18 -9.26 -10.17 -0.58
CA LEU A 18 -8.43 -9.71 0.53
C LEU A 18 -9.05 -8.46 1.17
N VAL A 19 -8.81 -8.27 2.46
CA VAL A 19 -9.33 -7.13 3.22
C VAL A 19 -8.34 -5.98 3.12
N ILE A 20 -8.84 -4.81 2.74
CA ILE A 20 -8.14 -3.52 2.80
C ILE A 20 -8.77 -2.75 3.95
N GLU A 21 -8.06 -2.63 5.07
CA GLU A 21 -8.62 -2.01 6.28
C GLU A 21 -8.40 -0.50 6.34
N GLU A 22 -7.32 -0.02 5.75
CA GLU A 22 -6.88 1.36 5.87
C GLU A 22 -6.25 1.84 4.57
N VAL A 23 -6.18 3.16 4.39
CA VAL A 23 -5.39 3.75 3.32
C VAL A 23 -4.34 4.66 3.93
N MET A 24 -3.13 4.53 3.43
CA MET A 24 -2.03 5.41 3.69
C MET A 24 -1.68 6.14 2.40
N GLU A 25 -1.17 7.35 2.49
CA GLU A 25 -0.70 8.08 1.30
C GLU A 25 0.65 8.75 1.54
N SER A 26 1.51 8.70 0.52
CA SER A 26 2.68 9.58 0.40
C SER A 26 2.40 10.67 -0.64
N GLU A 27 3.40 11.49 -0.99
CA GLU A 27 3.24 12.44 -2.10
C GLU A 27 3.03 11.75 -3.45
N LYS A 28 3.60 10.55 -3.64
CA LYS A 28 3.62 9.85 -4.92
C LYS A 28 2.66 8.66 -5.00
N GLU A 29 2.35 8.03 -3.86
CA GLU A 29 1.67 6.73 -3.87
C GLU A 29 0.52 6.68 -2.86
N TYR A 30 -0.52 5.91 -3.20
CA TYR A 30 -1.47 5.37 -2.22
C TYR A 30 -1.00 3.99 -1.79
N ILE A 31 -0.93 3.74 -0.49
CA ILE A 31 -0.43 2.51 0.10
C ILE A 31 -1.57 1.85 0.89
N PHE A 32 -1.76 0.55 0.68
CA PHE A 32 -2.84 -0.23 1.26
C PHE A 32 -2.26 -1.46 1.98
N PRO A 33 -2.46 -1.63 3.29
CA PRO A 33 -2.25 -2.91 3.95
C PRO A 33 -3.28 -3.92 3.44
N VAL A 34 -2.79 -5.10 3.06
CA VAL A 34 -3.60 -6.19 2.54
C VAL A 34 -3.41 -7.41 3.43
N MET A 35 -4.52 -7.90 4.00
CA MET A 35 -4.52 -9.11 4.81
C MET A 35 -5.11 -10.30 4.07
N THR A 36 -4.41 -11.44 4.13
CA THR A 36 -4.88 -12.69 3.55
C THR A 36 -5.92 -13.39 4.44
N PRO A 37 -7.15 -13.66 3.96
CA PRO A 37 -8.24 -14.19 4.79
C PRO A 37 -8.04 -15.61 5.33
N ASN A 38 -7.12 -16.40 4.79
CA ASN A 38 -6.96 -17.82 5.11
C ASN A 38 -5.61 -18.09 5.78
N GLY A 39 -5.49 -17.62 7.02
CA GLY A 39 -4.29 -17.68 7.84
C GLY A 39 -3.55 -19.01 7.78
N ILE A 40 -2.25 -18.89 7.54
CA ILE A 40 -1.22 -19.74 8.17
C ILE A 40 -0.16 -18.85 8.83
N ASP A 41 0.05 -17.60 8.37
CA ASP A 41 1.07 -16.70 8.95
C ASP A 41 0.64 -15.27 9.31
N GLY A 42 -0.65 -14.90 9.19
CA GLY A 42 -1.09 -13.53 9.52
C GLY A 42 -0.30 -12.44 8.78
N SER A 43 0.30 -12.77 7.64
CA SER A 43 1.23 -11.91 6.94
C SER A 43 0.47 -10.77 6.28
N THR A 44 0.64 -9.57 6.82
CA THR A 44 0.24 -8.33 6.16
C THR A 44 1.31 -7.99 5.14
N PHE A 45 0.95 -7.96 3.86
CA PHE A 45 1.76 -7.31 2.84
C PHE A 45 1.09 -6.00 2.45
N TYR A 46 1.85 -5.10 1.82
CA TYR A 46 1.35 -3.81 1.43
C TYR A 46 1.31 -3.76 -0.09
N CYS A 47 0.27 -3.15 -0.65
CA CYS A 47 0.28 -2.77 -2.06
C CYS A 47 0.28 -1.26 -2.19
N LYS A 48 0.85 -0.78 -3.29
CA LYS A 48 0.93 0.64 -3.62
C LYS A 48 0.35 0.89 -5.00
N VAL A 49 -0.23 2.07 -5.17
CA VAL A 49 -0.73 2.57 -6.45
C VAL A 49 -0.12 3.95 -6.66
N ASP A 50 0.61 4.12 -7.77
CA ASP A 50 1.19 5.40 -8.15
C ASP A 50 0.08 6.43 -8.46
N LYS A 51 0.19 7.64 -7.90
CA LYS A 51 -0.82 8.70 -8.04
C LYS A 51 -0.78 9.36 -9.42
N GLU A 52 0.32 9.28 -10.16
CA GLU A 52 0.45 9.86 -11.49
C GLU A 52 0.01 8.86 -12.57
N SER A 53 0.56 7.63 -12.55
CA SER A 53 0.37 6.61 -13.57
C SER A 53 -0.75 5.61 -13.26
N GLY A 54 -1.07 5.38 -11.98
CA GLY A 54 -1.97 4.31 -11.55
C GLY A 54 -1.34 2.92 -11.53
N ASP A 55 -0.01 2.83 -11.68
CA ASP A 55 0.70 1.56 -11.64
C ASP A 55 0.57 0.90 -10.26
N TYR A 56 0.27 -0.40 -10.27
CA TYR A 56 0.11 -1.21 -9.08
C TYR A 56 1.41 -1.96 -8.76
N GLY A 57 1.79 -1.97 -7.49
CA GLY A 57 2.90 -2.78 -6.98
C GLY A 57 2.57 -3.40 -5.63
N THR A 58 3.24 -4.50 -5.29
CA THR A 58 3.20 -5.11 -3.95
C THR A 58 4.58 -5.06 -3.32
N PHE A 59 4.63 -4.84 -2.02
CA PHE A 59 5.88 -4.86 -1.28
C PHE A 59 5.69 -5.31 0.16
N ASP A 60 6.79 -5.76 0.74
CA ASP A 60 6.87 -6.09 2.15
C ASP A 60 7.38 -4.85 2.90
N PHE A 61 6.46 -4.10 3.50
CA PHE A 61 6.74 -2.83 4.16
C PHE A 61 7.76 -2.97 5.28
N TRP A 62 7.71 -4.05 6.05
CA TRP A 62 8.69 -4.28 7.11
C TRP A 62 10.05 -4.60 6.52
N LYS A 63 10.11 -5.41 5.47
CA LYS A 63 11.37 -5.67 4.78
C LYS A 63 11.93 -4.40 4.15
N GLU A 64 11.13 -3.58 3.48
CA GLU A 64 11.60 -2.31 2.90
C GLU A 64 12.04 -1.31 3.97
N ILE A 65 11.29 -1.12 5.06
CA ILE A 65 11.73 -0.27 6.18
C ILE A 65 13.03 -0.76 6.80
N LEU A 66 13.14 -2.08 7.03
CA LEU A 66 14.30 -2.66 7.70
C LEU A 66 15.54 -2.72 6.79
N THR A 67 15.36 -2.81 5.47
CA THR A 67 16.46 -2.93 4.50
C THR A 67 16.77 -1.66 3.73
N ASN A 68 15.90 -0.66 3.78
CA ASN A 68 16.11 0.66 3.20
C ASN A 68 16.34 1.68 4.34
N PRO A 69 17.59 1.93 4.74
CA PRO A 69 17.92 2.89 5.81
C PRO A 69 17.50 4.34 5.46
N ASP A 70 17.20 4.61 4.20
CA ASP A 70 16.67 5.88 3.72
C ASP A 70 15.15 5.97 3.84
N PHE A 71 14.40 4.88 4.07
CA PHE A 71 12.95 4.95 4.26
C PHE A 71 12.56 5.80 5.48
N ASN A 72 13.38 5.76 6.54
CA ASN A 72 13.23 6.63 7.72
C ASN A 72 13.71 8.08 7.49
N LYS A 73 14.33 8.38 6.34
CA LYS A 73 14.91 9.69 5.99
C LYS A 73 14.28 10.34 4.77
N THR A 74 13.57 9.59 3.94
CA THR A 74 12.76 10.13 2.85
C THR A 74 11.62 10.91 3.46
N GLU A 75 11.54 12.20 3.13
CA GLU A 75 10.46 13.13 3.47
C GLU A 75 9.06 12.71 2.96
N GLU A 76 8.88 11.44 2.55
CA GLU A 76 7.57 10.85 2.30
C GLU A 76 6.84 10.68 3.64
N THR A 77 6.23 11.76 4.08
CA THR A 77 5.33 11.75 5.24
C THR A 77 4.12 10.91 4.86
N ILE A 78 4.16 9.62 5.20
CA ILE A 78 3.03 8.72 5.03
C ILE A 78 1.93 9.17 5.99
N LYS A 79 0.80 9.63 5.45
CA LYS A 79 -0.37 10.03 6.24
C LYS A 79 -1.41 8.93 6.18
N ARG A 80 -1.95 8.55 7.33
CA ARG A 80 -3.12 7.69 7.43
C ARG A 80 -4.36 8.51 7.07
N ILE A 81 -5.12 8.03 6.09
CA ILE A 81 -6.36 8.66 5.64
C ILE A 81 -7.48 7.62 5.68
N GLY A 82 -8.54 7.94 6.43
CA GLY A 82 -9.72 7.10 6.62
C GLY A 82 -10.79 7.42 5.58
#